data_AF-A0A7U3ZJP5-F1
#
_entry.id   AF-A0A7U3ZJP5-F1
#
_cell.length_a   1.000
_cell.length_b   1.000
_cell.length_c   1.000
_cell.angle_alpha   90.00
_cell.angle_beta   90.00
_cell.angle_gamma   90.00
#
_symmetry.space_group_name_H-M   'P 1'
#
loop_
_entity.id
_entity.type
_entity.pdbx_description
1 polymer ?
#
loop_
_entity_poly.entity_id
_entity_poly.type
_entity_poly.pdbx_seq_one_letter_code
_entity_poly.pdbx_strand_id
1 'polypeptide(L)'
;MVTRFNQAIASKEGVGAMVAQVLRQSYDNVDALIKRIFDVNDTAYLLFDDAGSTLRSFAFFKWNDIENEYFKTIYWGFMGTDPSYRGNRSMEKLTDAFKADVRQWQSENQGKPVVLYYLTANPLIFRAINHLFNHTAPTINGSYTPLEKSIAHNLALKKFGQSSDNPFVVRKCVAQRYSGEESKYIGTANVPEKSLFERFNIKEEEGDRLFGFAYL
;
A
#
# COMPACT_ATOMS: atom_id res chain seq x y z
N MET A 1 -1.60 13.35 16.28
CA MET A 1 -2.64 14.01 15.42
C MET A 1 -2.47 13.53 13.97
N VAL A 2 -3.56 13.23 13.24
CA VAL A 2 -3.48 12.88 11.79
C VAL A 2 -3.65 14.14 10.96
N THR A 3 -2.72 14.38 10.05
CA THR A 3 -2.74 15.53 9.12
C THR A 3 -2.78 15.04 7.68
N ARG A 4 -3.72 15.55 6.89
CA ARG A 4 -3.90 15.23 5.47
C ARG A 4 -3.23 16.27 4.58
N PHE A 5 -2.59 15.83 3.50
CA PHE A 5 -2.02 16.67 2.46
C PHE A 5 -2.46 16.18 1.07
N ASN A 6 -2.91 17.09 0.20
CA ASN A 6 -3.18 16.83 -1.22
C ASN A 6 -2.13 17.54 -2.09
N GLN A 7 -1.74 16.90 -3.20
CA GLN A 7 -0.84 17.19 -4.35
C GLN A 7 -0.03 18.51 -4.45
N ALA A 8 -0.37 19.58 -3.74
CA ALA A 8 0.49 20.71 -3.42
C ALA A 8 1.27 20.46 -2.11
N ILE A 9 1.83 19.26 -1.92
CA ILE A 9 2.51 18.89 -0.67
C ILE A 9 3.77 19.75 -0.51
N ALA A 10 3.60 20.83 0.28
CA ALA A 10 4.58 21.55 1.07
C ALA A 10 6.02 21.07 0.85
N SER A 11 6.80 21.82 0.05
CA SER A 11 8.23 21.62 -0.26
C SER A 11 8.71 20.18 -0.05
N LYS A 12 8.76 19.39 -1.12
CA LYS A 12 9.19 17.97 -1.18
C LYS A 12 10.39 17.60 -0.27
N GLU A 13 11.24 18.57 0.08
CA GLU A 13 12.37 18.43 1.00
C GLU A 13 11.98 18.16 2.46
N GLY A 14 11.02 18.90 3.04
CA GLY A 14 10.70 18.82 4.48
C GLY A 14 10.00 17.53 4.88
N VAL A 15 8.91 17.19 4.20
CA VAL A 15 8.19 15.91 4.44
C VAL A 15 9.02 14.72 3.96
N GLY A 16 9.78 14.88 2.87
CA GLY A 16 10.68 13.85 2.34
C GLY A 16 11.72 13.41 3.38
N ALA A 17 12.37 14.37 4.06
CA ALA A 17 13.34 14.07 5.11
C ALA A 17 12.73 13.31 6.30
N MET A 18 11.52 13.69 6.73
CA MET A 18 10.80 13.00 7.82
C MET A 18 10.41 11.57 7.42
N VAL A 19 9.91 11.39 6.20
CA VAL A 19 9.61 10.05 5.64
C VAL A 19 10.88 9.22 5.54
N ALA A 20 12.00 9.82 5.14
CA ALA A 20 13.30 9.15 5.10
C ALA A 20 13.69 8.59 6.46
N GLN A 21 13.57 9.42 7.49
CA GLN A 21 13.91 9.02 8.85
C GLN A 21 13.11 7.79 9.31
N VAL A 22 11.80 7.75 8.99
CA VAL A 22 10.95 6.60 9.31
C VAL A 22 11.37 5.33 8.54
N LEU A 23 11.89 5.47 7.31
CA LEU A 23 12.19 4.33 6.43
C LEU A 23 13.62 3.80 6.52
N ARG A 24 14.57 4.56 7.06
CA ARG A 24 16.01 4.20 7.12
C ARG A 24 16.31 2.85 7.74
N GLN A 25 15.52 2.40 8.70
CA GLN A 25 15.73 1.10 9.33
C GLN A 25 15.16 -0.06 8.50
N SER A 26 14.22 0.21 7.59
CA SER A 26 13.48 -0.83 6.87
C SER A 26 13.95 -1.07 5.43
N TYR A 27 14.76 -0.18 4.85
CA TYR A 27 15.12 -0.22 3.43
C TYR A 27 16.56 0.23 3.17
N ASP A 28 17.24 -0.40 2.21
CA ASP A 28 18.65 -0.10 1.89
C ASP A 28 18.85 1.19 1.08
N ASN A 29 17.95 1.48 0.12
CA ASN A 29 18.01 2.65 -0.75
C ASN A 29 16.80 3.55 -0.55
N VAL A 30 16.83 4.33 0.54
CA VAL A 30 15.72 5.19 0.97
C VAL A 30 15.51 6.37 0.03
N ASP A 31 16.57 6.99 -0.48
CA ASP A 31 16.45 8.21 -1.29
C ASP A 31 15.72 7.94 -2.61
N ALA A 32 16.10 6.85 -3.31
CA ALA A 32 15.40 6.43 -4.51
C ALA A 32 13.95 6.02 -4.24
N LEU A 33 13.70 5.39 -3.09
CA LEU A 33 12.37 5.00 -2.65
C LEU A 33 11.46 6.22 -2.43
N ILE A 34 11.94 7.23 -1.68
CA ILE A 34 11.20 8.46 -1.42
C ILE A 34 10.86 9.14 -2.74
N LYS A 35 11.83 9.33 -3.62
CA LYS A 35 11.58 9.95 -4.92
C LYS A 35 10.41 9.27 -5.64
N ARG A 36 10.42 7.94 -5.70
CA ARG A 36 9.32 7.16 -6.31
C ARG A 36 7.99 7.33 -5.57
N ILE A 37 7.99 7.33 -4.24
CA ILE A 37 6.76 7.54 -3.44
C ILE A 37 6.13 8.88 -3.82
N PHE A 38 6.91 9.96 -3.84
CA PHE A 38 6.41 11.30 -4.16
C PHE A 38 6.10 11.53 -5.64
N ASP A 39 6.73 10.78 -6.55
CA ASP A 39 6.42 10.87 -7.99
C ASP A 39 5.10 10.16 -8.34
N VAL A 40 4.71 9.14 -7.58
CA VAL A 40 3.53 8.32 -7.88
C VAL A 40 2.27 8.80 -7.14
N ASN A 41 2.43 9.24 -5.89
CA ASN A 41 1.29 9.49 -4.99
C ASN A 41 0.87 10.95 -4.98
N ASP A 42 -0.42 11.19 -4.80
CA ASP A 42 -1.03 12.52 -4.79
C ASP A 42 -1.61 12.94 -3.44
N THR A 43 -1.73 12.00 -2.51
CA THR A 43 -2.37 12.22 -1.22
C THR A 43 -1.53 11.58 -0.11
N ALA A 44 -1.33 12.29 0.99
CA ALA A 44 -0.59 11.80 2.15
C ALA A 44 -1.38 12.02 3.45
N TYR A 45 -1.32 11.05 4.35
CA TYR A 45 -1.78 11.14 5.73
C TYR A 45 -0.57 10.94 6.62
N LEU A 46 -0.30 11.89 7.50
CA LEU A 46 0.85 11.90 8.40
C LEU A 46 0.36 11.81 9.84
N LEU A 47 0.96 10.94 10.63
CA LEU A 47 0.74 10.83 12.07
C LEU A 47 2.01 11.26 12.80
N PHE A 48 1.92 12.40 13.47
CA PHE A 48 2.96 12.90 14.35
C PHE A 48 2.75 12.41 15.78
N ASP A 49 3.81 12.45 16.58
CA ASP A 49 3.73 12.29 18.03
C ASP A 49 2.85 13.37 18.69
N ASP A 50 2.62 13.21 19.99
CA ASP A 50 1.72 14.08 20.74
C ASP A 50 2.22 15.53 20.80
N ALA A 51 3.54 15.73 20.72
CA ALA A 51 4.17 17.04 20.62
C ALA A 51 4.06 17.66 19.21
N GLY A 52 3.61 16.89 18.20
CA GLY A 52 3.51 17.34 16.81
C GLY A 52 4.85 17.54 16.10
N SER A 53 5.95 17.03 16.68
CA SER A 53 7.31 17.35 16.25
C SER A 53 7.95 16.24 15.42
N THR A 54 7.63 14.98 15.73
CA THR A 54 8.25 13.81 15.09
C THR A 54 7.21 13.04 14.31
N LEU A 55 7.48 12.79 13.02
CA LEU A 55 6.67 11.90 12.21
C LEU A 55 6.83 10.45 12.70
N ARG A 56 5.73 9.81 13.09
CA ARG A 56 5.72 8.43 13.59
C ARG A 56 5.19 7.43 12.59
N SER A 57 4.23 7.83 11.77
CA SER A 57 3.67 6.98 10.74
C SER A 57 3.12 7.80 9.59
N PHE A 58 3.06 7.21 8.41
CA PHE A 58 2.52 7.89 7.24
C PHE A 58 1.85 6.91 6.28
N ALA A 59 0.98 7.44 5.43
CA ALA A 59 0.30 6.73 4.37
C ALA A 59 0.18 7.59 3.12
N PHE A 60 0.58 7.04 1.97
CA PHE A 60 0.50 7.67 0.67
C PHE A 60 -0.46 6.90 -0.23
N PHE A 61 -1.31 7.66 -0.92
CA PHE A 61 -2.31 7.14 -1.86
C PHE A 61 -2.24 7.92 -3.17
N LYS A 62 -2.76 7.30 -4.23
CA LYS A 62 -3.03 7.96 -5.50
C LYS A 62 -4.52 7.88 -5.82
N TRP A 63 -5.22 9.00 -5.74
CA TRP A 63 -6.65 9.11 -5.98
C TRP A 63 -6.99 9.20 -7.46
N ASN A 64 -6.11 9.78 -8.27
CA ASN A 64 -6.34 10.01 -9.70
C ASN A 64 -5.78 8.88 -10.55
N ASP A 65 -6.05 7.64 -10.16
CA ASP A 65 -5.34 6.51 -10.71
C ASP A 65 -6.02 5.88 -11.94
N ILE A 66 -7.25 5.37 -11.81
CA ILE A 66 -8.10 4.96 -12.93
C ILE A 66 -9.56 5.27 -12.59
N GLU A 67 -10.19 6.05 -13.45
CA GLU A 67 -11.65 6.09 -13.49
C GLU A 67 -12.17 5.02 -14.46
N ASN A 68 -13.01 4.13 -13.95
CA ASN A 68 -13.83 3.20 -14.72
C ASN A 68 -15.29 3.72 -14.65
N GLU A 69 -16.12 3.38 -15.64
CA GLU A 69 -17.55 3.67 -15.60
C GLU A 69 -18.22 3.06 -14.35
N TYR A 70 -17.75 1.89 -13.88
CA TYR A 70 -18.36 1.15 -12.77
C TYR A 70 -17.80 1.49 -11.39
N PHE A 71 -16.54 1.89 -11.30
CA PHE A 71 -15.87 2.16 -10.03
C PHE A 71 -14.71 3.14 -10.18
N LYS A 72 -14.34 3.80 -9.09
CA LYS A 72 -13.08 4.53 -9.00
C LYS A 72 -12.01 3.61 -8.43
N THR A 73 -10.79 3.67 -8.98
CA THR A 73 -9.64 3.04 -8.33
C THR A 73 -8.83 4.05 -7.55
N ILE A 74 -8.33 3.60 -6.41
CA ILE A 74 -7.32 4.32 -5.64
C ILE A 74 -6.13 3.37 -5.48
N TYR A 75 -4.92 3.88 -5.69
CA TYR A 75 -3.72 3.12 -5.38
C TYR A 75 -3.34 3.34 -3.93
N TRP A 76 -3.15 2.25 -3.19
CA TRP A 76 -2.39 2.28 -1.94
C TRP A 76 -0.91 2.28 -2.28
N GLY A 77 -0.31 3.47 -2.25
CA GLY A 77 1.06 3.67 -2.69
C GLY A 77 2.09 3.16 -1.72
N PHE A 78 2.12 3.74 -0.53
CA PHE A 78 3.15 3.40 0.45
C PHE A 78 2.73 3.76 1.86
N MET A 79 3.08 2.92 2.82
CA MET A 79 2.89 3.20 4.24
C MET A 79 4.14 2.83 5.02
N GLY A 80 4.41 3.58 6.07
CA GLY A 80 5.54 3.34 6.96
C GLY A 80 5.19 3.74 8.38
N THR A 81 5.68 2.95 9.33
CA THR A 81 5.66 3.25 10.76
C THR A 81 7.08 3.14 11.28
N ASP A 82 7.50 4.14 12.04
CA ASP A 82 8.73 4.09 12.81
C ASP A 82 8.75 2.77 13.62
N PRO A 83 9.80 1.94 13.52
CA PRO A 83 9.86 0.67 14.23
C PRO A 83 9.57 0.78 15.74
N SER A 84 10.02 1.86 16.39
CA SER A 84 9.76 2.13 17.81
C SER A 84 8.30 2.47 18.13
N TYR A 85 7.50 2.77 17.10
CA TYR A 85 6.10 3.16 17.23
C TYR A 85 5.12 2.10 16.68
N ARG A 86 5.62 0.94 16.24
CA ARG A 86 4.78 -0.20 15.81
C ARG A 86 3.92 -0.70 17.00
N GLY A 87 2.72 -1.20 16.70
CA GLY A 87 1.76 -1.67 17.72
C GLY A 87 0.81 -0.61 18.30
N ASN A 88 1.02 0.68 18.02
CA ASN A 88 0.17 1.78 18.51
C ASN A 88 -1.09 2.05 17.67
N ARG A 89 -1.53 1.08 16.87
CA ARG A 89 -2.69 1.19 15.94
C ARG A 89 -2.59 2.39 14.98
N SER A 90 -1.38 2.85 14.68
CA SER A 90 -1.13 4.02 13.83
C SER A 90 -1.66 3.85 12.41
N MET A 91 -1.51 2.64 11.86
CA MET A 91 -2.00 2.30 10.52
C MET A 91 -3.53 2.32 10.46
N GLU A 92 -4.21 1.88 11.53
CA GLU A 92 -5.68 1.98 11.64
C GLU A 92 -6.10 3.45 11.63
N LYS A 93 -5.49 4.30 12.46
CA LYS A 93 -5.80 5.75 12.52
C LYS A 93 -5.64 6.44 11.16
N LEU A 94 -4.54 6.16 10.45
CA LEU A 94 -4.29 6.71 9.12
C LEU A 94 -5.30 6.20 8.09
N THR A 95 -5.63 4.91 8.18
CA THR A 95 -6.61 4.26 7.29
C THR A 95 -8.03 4.76 7.53
N ASP A 96 -8.41 5.03 8.78
CA ASP A 96 -9.73 5.54 9.12
C ASP A 96 -9.94 6.96 8.60
N ALA A 97 -8.90 7.81 8.66
CA ALA A 97 -8.90 9.12 8.02
C ALA A 97 -9.06 9.00 6.50
N PHE A 98 -8.31 8.10 5.86
CA PHE A 98 -8.46 7.82 4.44
C PHE A 98 -9.87 7.31 4.07
N LYS A 99 -10.44 6.37 4.82
CA LYS A 99 -11.79 5.87 4.62
C LYS A 99 -12.85 6.95 4.79
N ALA A 100 -12.63 7.92 5.68
CA ALA A 100 -13.54 9.06 5.83
C ALA A 100 -13.58 9.90 4.55
N ASP A 101 -12.43 10.18 3.95
CA ASP A 101 -12.36 10.89 2.65
C ASP A 101 -13.02 10.07 1.54
N VAL A 102 -12.84 8.74 1.52
CA VAL A 102 -13.48 7.86 0.54
C VAL A 102 -14.99 7.92 0.66
N ARG A 103 -15.53 7.83 1.88
CA ARG A 103 -16.98 7.95 2.12
C ARG A 103 -17.53 9.30 1.69
N GLN A 104 -16.79 10.38 1.97
CA GLN A 104 -17.16 11.71 1.51
C GLN A 104 -17.23 11.75 -0.02
N TRP A 105 -16.18 11.27 -0.70
CA TRP A 105 -16.15 11.22 -2.16
C TRP A 105 -17.29 10.38 -2.73
N GLN A 106 -17.60 9.22 -2.13
CA GLN A 106 -18.73 8.39 -2.54
C GLN A 106 -20.07 9.13 -2.40
N SER A 107 -20.27 9.86 -1.30
CA SER A 107 -21.48 10.68 -1.10
C SER A 107 -21.63 11.76 -2.18
N GLU A 108 -20.53 12.38 -2.60
CA GLU A 108 -20.51 13.39 -3.66
C GLU A 108 -20.70 12.79 -5.06
N ASN A 109 -20.46 11.48 -5.23
CA ASN A 109 -20.49 10.76 -6.50
C ASN A 109 -21.56 9.65 -6.52
N GLN A 110 -22.73 9.93 -5.93
CA GLN A 110 -23.92 9.05 -5.99
C GLN A 110 -23.67 7.60 -5.52
N GLY A 111 -22.75 7.41 -4.57
CA GLY A 111 -22.41 6.10 -4.05
C GLY A 111 -21.56 5.23 -5.00
N LYS A 112 -20.91 5.82 -6.01
CA LYS A 112 -20.04 5.10 -6.94
C LYS A 112 -19.01 4.25 -6.17
N PRO A 113 -18.91 2.93 -6.43
CA PRO A 113 -17.98 2.05 -5.72
C PRO A 113 -16.51 2.48 -5.87
N VAL A 114 -15.72 2.20 -4.82
CA VAL A 114 -14.27 2.47 -4.82
C VAL A 114 -13.51 1.17 -4.61
N VAL A 115 -12.49 0.95 -5.44
CA VAL A 115 -11.57 -0.18 -5.34
C VAL A 115 -10.19 0.33 -4.98
N LEU A 116 -9.69 -0.07 -3.82
CA LEU A 116 -8.32 0.19 -3.39
C LEU A 116 -7.44 -0.97 -3.84
N TYR A 117 -6.45 -0.72 -4.71
CA TYR A 117 -5.50 -1.74 -5.10
C TYR A 117 -4.11 -1.46 -4.55
N TYR A 118 -3.29 -2.49 -4.41
CA TYR A 118 -1.99 -2.41 -3.77
C TYR A 118 -0.99 -3.40 -4.39
N LEU A 119 0.29 -3.16 -4.11
CA LEU A 119 1.39 -4.06 -4.42
C LEU A 119 2.20 -4.33 -3.14
N THR A 120 2.56 -5.58 -2.88
CA THR A 120 3.43 -5.90 -1.74
C THR A 120 4.26 -7.16 -1.98
N ALA A 121 5.50 -7.18 -1.47
CA ALA A 121 6.29 -8.40 -1.30
C ALA A 121 6.34 -8.85 0.17
N ASN A 122 5.67 -8.13 1.06
CA ASN A 122 5.69 -8.37 2.50
C ASN A 122 4.37 -9.04 2.96
N PRO A 123 4.42 -10.30 3.42
CA PRO A 123 3.25 -11.02 3.93
C PRO A 123 2.59 -10.34 5.15
N LEU A 124 3.36 -9.64 5.99
CA LEU A 124 2.81 -8.90 7.14
C LEU A 124 1.96 -7.72 6.69
N ILE A 125 2.35 -7.04 5.60
CA ILE A 125 1.56 -5.96 5.01
C ILE A 125 0.28 -6.53 4.41
N PHE A 126 0.36 -7.64 3.68
CA PHE A 126 -0.83 -8.29 3.13
C PHE A 126 -1.83 -8.69 4.24
N ARG A 127 -1.34 -9.23 5.37
CA ARG A 127 -2.17 -9.48 6.55
C ARG A 127 -2.79 -8.20 7.12
N ALA A 128 -2.00 -7.14 7.27
CA ALA A 128 -2.50 -5.87 7.78
C ALA A 128 -3.62 -5.32 6.88
N ILE A 129 -3.48 -5.43 5.55
CA ILE A 129 -4.51 -5.03 4.59
C ILE A 129 -5.79 -5.85 4.79
N ASN A 130 -5.69 -7.17 4.91
CA ASN A 130 -6.84 -8.05 5.17
C ASN A 130 -7.54 -7.77 6.51
N HIS A 131 -6.83 -7.18 7.48
CA HIS A 131 -7.42 -6.76 8.74
C HIS A 131 -8.07 -5.37 8.64
N LEU A 132 -7.42 -4.45 7.92
CA LEU A 132 -7.86 -3.07 7.78
C LEU A 132 -9.05 -2.95 6.82
N PHE A 133 -9.18 -3.86 5.85
CA PHE A 133 -10.19 -3.78 4.80
C PHE A 133 -10.97 -5.08 4.69
N ASN A 134 -12.28 -4.94 4.48
CA ASN A 134 -13.14 -6.07 4.19
C ASN A 134 -13.06 -6.40 2.70
N HIS A 135 -13.37 -7.65 2.34
CA HIS A 135 -13.49 -8.10 0.94
C HIS A 135 -12.22 -7.84 0.11
N THR A 136 -11.08 -8.36 0.59
CA THR A 136 -9.83 -8.30 -0.18
C THR A 136 -9.67 -9.51 -1.09
N ALA A 137 -9.08 -9.28 -2.26
CA ALA A 137 -8.71 -10.31 -3.22
C ALA A 137 -7.20 -10.18 -3.57
N PRO A 138 -6.43 -11.28 -3.63
CA PRO A 138 -6.86 -12.63 -3.28
C PRO A 138 -7.05 -12.75 -1.76
N THR A 139 -7.80 -13.75 -1.31
CA THR A 139 -7.88 -14.05 0.13
C THR A 139 -6.54 -14.60 0.63
N ILE A 140 -6.38 -14.72 1.95
CA ILE A 140 -5.18 -15.30 2.56
C ILE A 140 -4.86 -16.73 2.11
N ASN A 141 -5.88 -17.51 1.75
CA ASN A 141 -5.68 -18.86 1.22
C ASN A 141 -5.40 -18.87 -0.30
N GLY A 142 -5.41 -17.71 -0.96
CA GLY A 142 -5.17 -17.54 -2.39
C GLY A 142 -6.41 -17.67 -3.26
N SER A 143 -7.60 -17.86 -2.67
CA SER A 143 -8.85 -17.95 -3.42
C SER A 143 -9.29 -16.60 -3.96
N TYR A 144 -10.00 -16.64 -5.08
CA TYR A 144 -10.67 -15.50 -5.70
C TYR A 144 -11.75 -16.01 -6.64
N THR A 145 -12.73 -15.17 -6.91
CA THR A 145 -13.84 -15.41 -7.84
C THR A 145 -13.43 -15.09 -9.28
N PRO A 146 -14.20 -15.56 -10.29
CA PRO A 146 -13.97 -15.17 -11.69
C PRO A 146 -14.03 -13.65 -11.93
N LEU A 147 -14.93 -12.96 -11.23
CA LEU A 147 -15.02 -11.49 -11.30
C LEU A 147 -13.76 -10.83 -10.77
N GLU A 148 -13.28 -11.26 -9.59
CA GLU A 148 -12.06 -10.70 -9.00
C GLU A 148 -10.82 -10.98 -9.86
N LYS A 149 -10.74 -12.15 -10.49
CA LYS A 149 -9.71 -12.46 -11.49
C LYS A 149 -9.75 -11.46 -12.66
N SER A 150 -10.94 -11.18 -13.19
CA SER A 150 -11.11 -10.23 -14.31
C SER A 150 -10.69 -8.81 -13.91
N ILE A 151 -11.10 -8.35 -12.73
CA ILE A 151 -10.71 -7.04 -12.19
C ILE A 151 -9.19 -6.96 -12.04
N ALA A 152 -8.59 -7.94 -11.37
CA ALA A 152 -7.14 -7.95 -11.16
C ALA A 152 -6.36 -7.96 -12.47
N HIS A 153 -6.77 -8.81 -13.41
CA HIS A 153 -6.18 -8.86 -14.74
C HIS A 153 -6.22 -7.50 -15.46
N ASN A 154 -7.40 -6.85 -15.49
CA ASN A 154 -7.57 -5.58 -16.18
C ASN A 154 -6.79 -4.44 -15.53
N LEU A 155 -6.78 -4.39 -14.19
CA LEU A 155 -5.99 -3.40 -13.46
C LEU A 155 -4.49 -3.62 -13.66
N ALA A 156 -4.02 -4.86 -13.55
CA ALA A 156 -2.62 -5.20 -13.74
C ALA A 156 -2.15 -4.86 -15.16
N LEU A 157 -2.92 -5.24 -16.18
CA LEU A 157 -2.61 -4.91 -17.57
C LEU A 157 -2.58 -3.40 -17.82
N LYS A 158 -3.60 -2.66 -17.33
CA LYS A 158 -3.68 -1.21 -17.51
C LYS A 158 -2.56 -0.44 -16.80
N LYS A 159 -2.06 -0.96 -15.67
CA LYS A 159 -1.04 -0.28 -14.85
C LYS A 159 0.38 -0.68 -15.13
N PHE A 160 0.61 -1.95 -15.40
CA PHE A 160 1.95 -2.50 -15.51
C PHE A 160 2.25 -2.96 -16.93
N GLY A 161 1.28 -2.92 -17.86
CA GLY A 161 1.45 -3.39 -19.24
C GLY A 161 1.71 -4.89 -19.31
N GLN A 162 1.48 -5.62 -18.21
CA GLN A 162 1.77 -7.04 -18.09
C GLN A 162 0.66 -7.77 -17.34
N SER A 163 0.49 -9.03 -17.70
CA SER A 163 -0.34 -10.00 -17.02
C SER A 163 0.51 -11.26 -16.85
N SER A 164 0.58 -11.80 -15.65
CA SER A 164 1.22 -13.11 -15.43
C SER A 164 0.17 -14.21 -15.46
N ASP A 165 0.60 -15.48 -15.48
CA ASP A 165 -0.33 -16.62 -15.39
C ASP A 165 -1.28 -16.52 -14.19
N ASN A 166 -0.82 -15.87 -13.12
CA ASN A 166 -1.64 -15.49 -11.98
C ASN A 166 -1.99 -13.98 -12.03
N PRO A 167 -3.28 -13.60 -12.10
CA PRO A 167 -3.69 -12.19 -12.20
C PRO A 167 -3.34 -11.35 -10.97
N PHE A 168 -3.00 -11.98 -9.85
CA PHE A 168 -2.60 -11.34 -8.60
C PHE A 168 -1.07 -11.31 -8.42
N VAL A 169 -0.30 -11.56 -9.47
CA VAL A 169 1.16 -11.44 -9.42
C VAL A 169 1.64 -10.52 -10.53
N VAL A 170 2.41 -9.51 -10.13
CA VAL A 170 3.06 -8.57 -11.02
C VAL A 170 4.57 -8.80 -10.90
N ARG A 171 5.19 -9.22 -12.00
CA ARG A 171 6.60 -9.61 -12.03
C ARG A 171 7.50 -8.42 -12.26
N LYS A 172 8.67 -8.40 -11.62
CA LYS A 172 9.76 -7.44 -11.88
C LYS A 172 9.32 -5.97 -11.95
N CYS A 173 8.34 -5.55 -11.15
CA CYS A 173 7.76 -4.21 -11.24
C CYS A 173 8.44 -3.18 -10.35
N VAL A 174 9.15 -3.61 -9.30
CA VAL A 174 9.79 -2.69 -8.36
C VAL A 174 11.12 -3.26 -7.87
N ALA A 175 12.23 -2.53 -8.07
CA ALA A 175 13.57 -2.94 -7.65
C ALA A 175 13.92 -2.63 -6.17
N GLN A 176 12.93 -2.35 -5.30
CA GLN A 176 13.20 -1.99 -3.91
C GLN A 176 13.52 -3.23 -3.08
N ARG A 177 14.54 -3.11 -2.22
CA ARG A 177 14.93 -4.13 -1.25
C ARG A 177 14.67 -3.71 0.20
N TYR A 178 14.19 -4.66 0.98
CA TYR A 178 14.15 -4.55 2.45
C TYR A 178 15.55 -4.65 3.05
N SER A 179 15.76 -3.95 4.16
CA SER A 179 17.00 -4.11 4.93
C SER A 179 17.11 -5.51 5.53
N GLY A 180 18.30 -5.90 5.97
CA GLY A 180 18.51 -7.20 6.65
C GLY A 180 17.68 -7.35 7.93
N GLU A 181 17.48 -6.26 8.68
CA GLU A 181 16.65 -6.26 9.89
C GLU A 181 15.17 -6.39 9.57
N GLU A 182 14.68 -5.65 8.58
CA GLU A 182 13.29 -5.75 8.14
C GLU A 182 13.01 -7.13 7.54
N SER A 183 13.95 -7.71 6.80
CA SER A 183 13.84 -9.07 6.27
C SER A 183 13.69 -10.12 7.37
N LYS A 184 14.45 -9.98 8.47
CA LYS A 184 14.29 -10.84 9.66
C LYS A 184 12.92 -10.65 10.31
N TYR A 185 12.46 -9.41 10.44
CA TYR A 185 11.14 -9.10 10.98
C TYR A 185 10.02 -9.68 10.10
N ILE A 186 10.09 -9.54 8.78
CA ILE A 186 9.16 -10.17 7.82
C ILE A 186 9.20 -11.69 7.94
N GLY A 187 10.39 -12.25 8.18
CA GLY A 187 10.59 -13.66 8.49
C GLY A 187 9.85 -14.16 9.74
N THR A 188 9.29 -13.28 10.57
CA THR A 188 8.42 -13.67 11.71
C THR A 188 6.95 -13.85 11.33
N ALA A 189 6.57 -13.58 10.07
CA ALA A 189 5.20 -13.80 9.61
C ALA A 189 4.74 -15.25 9.85
N ASN A 190 3.46 -15.40 10.16
CA ASN A 190 2.83 -16.70 10.36
C ASN A 190 2.84 -17.52 9.05
N VAL A 191 2.63 -18.83 9.19
CA VAL A 191 2.71 -19.79 8.07
C VAL A 191 1.71 -19.46 6.94
N PRO A 192 0.41 -19.22 7.19
CA PRO A 192 -0.56 -19.00 6.10
C PRO A 192 -0.19 -17.86 5.16
N GLU A 193 0.34 -16.76 5.71
CA GLU A 193 0.76 -15.57 4.98
C GLU A 193 1.97 -15.88 4.10
N LYS A 194 2.99 -16.57 4.63
CA LYS A 194 4.16 -16.99 3.86
C LYS A 194 3.78 -17.98 2.75
N SER A 195 2.94 -18.96 3.08
CA SER A 195 2.52 -19.98 2.13
C SER A 195 1.74 -19.41 0.93
N LEU A 196 1.05 -18.27 1.07
CA LEU A 196 0.48 -17.60 -0.10
C LEU A 196 1.56 -17.09 -1.05
N PHE A 197 2.56 -16.37 -0.51
CA PHE A 197 3.63 -15.79 -1.31
C PHE A 197 4.50 -16.86 -1.97
N GLU A 198 4.78 -17.95 -1.25
CA GLU A 198 5.46 -19.13 -1.77
C GLU A 198 4.65 -19.81 -2.90
N ARG A 199 3.35 -20.04 -2.70
CA ARG A 199 2.47 -20.62 -3.75
C ARG A 199 2.38 -19.75 -4.99
N PHE A 200 2.39 -18.43 -4.82
CA PHE A 200 2.39 -17.47 -5.93
C PHE A 200 3.80 -17.23 -6.48
N ASN A 201 4.81 -17.89 -5.91
CA ASN A 201 6.22 -17.80 -6.26
C ASN A 201 6.72 -16.35 -6.28
N ILE A 202 6.32 -15.53 -5.30
CA ILE A 202 6.69 -14.11 -5.24
C ILE A 202 8.10 -13.99 -4.69
N LYS A 203 9.00 -13.44 -5.51
CA LYS A 203 10.39 -13.22 -5.16
C LYS A 203 10.69 -11.73 -5.03
N GLU A 204 10.84 -11.29 -3.79
CA GLU A 204 11.05 -9.88 -3.46
C GLU A 204 12.29 -9.32 -4.16
N GLU A 205 13.36 -10.13 -4.19
CA GLU A 205 14.68 -9.82 -4.72
C GLU A 205 14.70 -9.68 -6.25
N GLU A 206 13.75 -10.32 -6.94
CA GLU A 206 13.52 -10.19 -8.38
C GLU A 206 12.57 -9.01 -8.70
N GLY A 207 12.04 -8.35 -7.67
CA GLY A 207 11.10 -7.24 -7.80
C GLY A 207 9.65 -7.65 -8.05
N ASP A 208 9.31 -8.91 -7.77
CA ASP A 208 7.95 -9.42 -7.88
C ASP A 208 7.08 -8.91 -6.72
N ARG A 209 5.80 -8.69 -7.00
CA ARG A 209 4.84 -8.21 -6.01
C ARG A 209 3.53 -8.99 -6.12
N LEU A 210 2.95 -9.30 -4.97
CA LEU A 210 1.54 -9.62 -4.85
C LEU A 210 0.77 -8.36 -5.25
N PHE A 211 -0.08 -8.49 -6.25
CA PHE A 211 -1.10 -7.51 -6.55
C PHE A 211 -2.39 -7.94 -5.88
N GLY A 212 -3.05 -7.00 -5.22
CA GLY A 212 -4.34 -7.27 -4.60
C GLY A 212 -5.20 -6.02 -4.58
N PHE A 213 -6.46 -6.19 -4.22
CA PHE A 213 -7.37 -5.08 -4.04
C PHE A 213 -8.41 -5.36 -2.96
N ALA A 214 -9.10 -4.30 -2.53
CA ALA A 214 -10.21 -4.32 -1.60
C ALA A 214 -11.32 -3.36 -2.09
N TYR A 215 -12.57 -3.70 -1.79
CA TYR A 215 -13.70 -2.80 -1.99
C TYR A 215 -13.86 -1.88 -0.77
N LEU A 216 -14.08 -0.59 -1.01
CA LEU A 216 -14.24 0.44 0.03
C LEU A 216 -15.66 0.99 0.13
#